data_AF-R7ZCQ1-F1
#
_entry.id   AF-R7ZCQ1-F1
#
_cell.length_a   1.000
_cell.length_b   1.000
_cell.length_c   1.000
_cell.angle_alpha   90.00
_cell.angle_beta   90.00
_cell.angle_gamma   90.00
#
_symmetry.space_group_name_H-M   'P 1'
#
loop_
_entity.id
_entity.type
_entity.pdbx_description
1 polymer ?
#
loop_
_entity_poly.entity_id
_entity_poly.type
_entity_poly.pdbx_seq_one_letter_code
_entity_poly.pdbx_strand_id
1 'polypeptide(L)'
;MIEHLQHAYGQALKNLVFVDFESKKVIGGSDKLGLELSKEKGCCHDLIIAINRHFLEGDFDLVKERMAVLTSRFNYIDRLEKQIKEQRRNKFFEIASQLDMQGNSTKVVKVNAKPN
;
A
#
# COMPACT_ATOMS: atom_id res chain seq x y z
N MET A 1 -20.76 8.01 25.11
CA MET A 1 -19.83 9.06 24.63
C MET A 1 -18.59 8.46 23.94
N ILE A 2 -17.92 7.46 24.53
CA ILE A 2 -16.78 6.73 23.91
C ILE A 2 -17.20 6.00 22.62
N GLU A 3 -18.37 5.37 22.59
CA GLU A 3 -18.87 4.65 21.41
C GLU A 3 -19.12 5.57 20.21
N HIS A 4 -19.56 6.81 20.45
CA HIS A 4 -19.75 7.81 19.39
C HIS A 4 -18.41 8.30 18.85
N LEU A 5 -17.40 8.40 19.72
CA LEU A 5 -16.01 8.69 19.33
C LEU A 5 -15.41 7.56 18.49
N GLN A 6 -15.64 6.30 18.86
CA GLN A 6 -15.21 5.13 18.08
C GLN A 6 -15.93 5.03 16.73
N HIS A 7 -17.23 5.35 16.70
CA HIS A 7 -18.00 5.39 15.46
C HIS A 7 -17.54 6.53 14.54
N ALA A 8 -17.26 7.72 15.10
CA ALA A 8 -16.64 8.82 14.37
C ALA A 8 -15.22 8.45 13.89
N TYR A 9 -14.44 7.71 14.68
CA TYR A 9 -13.13 7.17 14.27
C TYR A 9 -13.24 6.19 13.09
N GLY A 10 -14.24 5.30 13.12
CA GLY A 10 -14.47 4.32 12.07
C GLY A 10 -14.98 4.92 10.75
N GLN A 11 -15.77 6.00 10.83
CA GLN A 11 -16.39 6.63 9.66
C GLN A 11 -15.62 7.83 9.09
N ALA A 12 -14.98 8.67 9.92
CA ALA A 12 -14.36 9.93 9.48
C ALA A 12 -12.82 9.88 9.43
N LEU A 13 -12.17 9.04 10.24
CA LEU A 13 -10.70 9.05 10.41
C LEU A 13 -9.93 8.11 9.48
N LYS A 14 -10.59 7.31 8.62
CA LYS A 14 -9.87 6.47 7.63
C LYS A 14 -8.97 7.27 6.69
N ASN A 15 -9.21 8.58 6.54
CA ASN A 15 -8.45 9.48 5.68
C ASN A 15 -7.67 10.56 6.44
N LEU A 16 -7.61 10.50 7.78
CA LEU A 16 -6.93 11.52 8.57
C LEU A 16 -5.43 11.24 8.65
N VAL A 17 -4.67 12.13 8.01
CA VAL A 17 -3.21 12.13 7.99
C VAL A 17 -2.73 12.91 9.21
N PHE A 18 -2.07 12.25 10.15
CA PHE A 18 -1.45 12.93 11.29
C PHE A 18 -0.16 13.61 10.84
N VAL A 19 -0.13 14.94 10.82
CA VAL A 19 1.05 15.72 10.44
C VAL A 19 1.74 16.20 11.71
N ASP A 20 3.02 15.86 11.85
CA ASP A 20 3.94 16.53 12.76
C ASP A 20 4.24 17.92 12.19
N PHE A 21 3.77 18.95 12.89
CA PHE A 21 3.93 20.33 12.49
C PHE A 21 5.34 20.87 12.74
N GLU A 22 6.13 20.28 13.65
CA GLU A 22 7.52 20.68 13.88
C GLU A 22 8.44 20.15 12.77
N SER A 23 8.28 18.89 12.39
CA SER A 23 9.11 18.28 11.35
C SER A 23 8.53 18.41 9.93
N LYS A 24 7.32 18.96 9.78
CA LYS A 24 6.52 18.97 8.54
C LYS A 24 6.38 17.57 7.89
N LYS A 25 6.45 16.51 8.71
CA LYS A 25 6.33 15.12 8.25
C LYS A 25 5.02 14.55 8.74
N VAL A 26 4.42 13.67 7.96
CA VAL A 26 3.33 12.83 8.46
C VAL A 26 3.89 11.91 9.54
N ILE A 27 3.34 11.91 10.76
CA ILE A 27 3.65 10.92 11.81
C ILE A 27 3.12 9.57 11.32
N GLY A 28 4.01 8.58 11.21
CA GLY A 28 3.74 7.36 10.44
C GLY A 28 3.98 7.52 8.93
N GLY A 29 4.84 8.49 8.57
CA GLY A 29 5.17 8.91 7.22
C GLY A 29 5.22 7.76 6.24
N SER A 30 4.28 7.81 5.29
CA SER A 30 4.08 6.76 4.29
C SER A 30 5.42 6.35 3.71
N ASP A 31 5.75 5.05 3.79
CA ASP A 31 6.72 4.46 2.88
C ASP A 31 6.38 4.98 1.49
N LYS A 32 7.30 5.70 0.84
CA LYS A 32 7.10 6.34 -0.47
C LYS A 32 6.43 5.37 -1.46
N LEU A 33 6.83 4.11 -1.39
CA LEU A 33 6.27 2.98 -2.13
C LEU A 33 4.80 2.70 -1.81
N GLY A 34 4.38 2.79 -0.55
CA GLY A 34 2.99 2.61 -0.13
C GLY A 34 2.06 3.71 -0.64
N LEU A 35 2.51 4.97 -0.62
CA LEU A 35 1.76 6.07 -1.23
C LEU A 35 1.66 5.90 -2.75
N GLU A 36 2.76 5.51 -3.39
CA GLU A 36 2.80 5.25 -4.83
C GLU A 36 1.89 4.09 -5.24
N LEU A 37 1.90 2.99 -4.48
CA LEU A 37 0.99 1.87 -4.67
C LEU A 37 -0.48 2.31 -4.57
N SER A 38 -0.80 3.17 -3.60
CA SER A 38 -2.17 3.67 -3.44
C SER A 38 -2.60 4.55 -4.61
N LYS A 39 -1.71 5.40 -5.12
CA LYS A 39 -1.98 6.23 -6.30
C LYS A 39 -2.24 5.36 -7.53
N GLU A 40 -1.37 4.37 -7.77
CA GLU A 40 -1.50 3.48 -8.92
C GLU A 40 -2.80 2.65 -8.88
N LYS A 41 -3.21 2.17 -7.70
CA LYS A 41 -4.51 1.50 -7.53
C LYS A 41 -5.69 2.42 -7.88
N GLY A 42 -5.62 3.69 -7.49
CA GLY A 42 -6.60 4.72 -7.88
C GLY A 42 -6.65 4.90 -9.40
N CYS A 43 -5.50 5.09 -10.05
CA CYS A 43 -5.42 5.23 -11.51
C CYS A 43 -5.95 4.01 -12.26
N CYS A 44 -5.72 2.78 -11.76
CA CYS A 44 -6.30 1.58 -12.34
C CYS A 44 -7.82 1.56 -12.25
N HIS A 45 -8.40 2.05 -11.15
CA HIS A 45 -9.85 2.15 -11.00
C HIS A 45 -10.44 3.12 -12.04
N ASP A 46 -9.82 4.29 -12.21
CA ASP A 46 -10.24 5.28 -13.22
C ASP A 46 -10.14 4.71 -14.64
N LEU A 47 -9.09 3.93 -14.94
CA LEU A 47 -8.94 3.25 -16.22
C LEU A 47 -10.04 2.22 -16.47
N ILE A 48 -10.43 1.44 -15.47
CA ILE A 48 -11.53 0.48 -15.59
C ILE A 48 -12.84 1.22 -15.90
N ILE A 49 -13.10 2.35 -15.23
CA ILE A 49 -14.27 3.19 -15.52
C ILE A 49 -14.23 3.69 -16.97
N ALA A 50 -13.08 4.18 -17.43
CA ALA A 50 -12.90 4.65 -18.81
C ALA A 50 -13.09 3.52 -19.84
N ILE A 51 -12.54 2.33 -19.59
CA ILE A 51 -12.71 1.14 -20.44
C ILE A 51 -14.19 0.78 -20.56
N ASN A 52 -14.91 0.72 -19.43
CA ASN A 52 -16.34 0.40 -19.43
C ASN A 52 -17.14 1.42 -20.23
N ARG A 53 -16.79 2.70 -20.11
CA ARG A 53 -17.44 3.77 -20.89
C ARG A 53 -17.22 3.58 -22.39
N HIS A 54 -15.98 3.40 -22.84
CA HIS A 54 -15.69 3.19 -24.26
C HIS A 54 -16.33 1.92 -24.80
N PHE A 55 -16.44 0.88 -23.97
CA PHE A 55 -17.14 -0.35 -24.34
C PHE A 55 -18.63 -0.12 -24.59
N LEU A 56 -19.30 0.67 -23.74
CA LEU A 56 -20.71 1.05 -23.94
C LEU A 56 -20.92 1.95 -25.16
N GLU A 57 -19.93 2.78 -25.49
CA GLU A 57 -19.93 3.64 -26.68
C GLU A 57 -19.59 2.86 -27.97
N GLY A 58 -19.18 1.60 -27.87
CA GLY A 58 -18.79 0.75 -29.00
C GLY A 58 -17.41 1.09 -29.59
N ASP A 59 -16.61 1.91 -28.89
CA ASP A 59 -15.27 2.30 -29.32
C ASP A 59 -14.23 1.24 -28.87
N PHE A 60 -14.15 0.16 -29.63
CA PHE A 60 -13.29 -0.97 -29.30
C PHE A 60 -11.80 -0.69 -29.49
N ASP A 61 -11.44 0.28 -30.34
CA ASP A 61 -10.04 0.67 -30.53
C ASP A 61 -9.51 1.36 -29.26
N LEU A 62 -10.28 2.31 -28.71
CA LEU A 62 -9.94 2.92 -27.42
C LEU A 62 -9.97 1.92 -26.27
N VAL A 63 -10.92 0.98 -26.24
CA VAL A 63 -10.94 -0.12 -25.24
C VAL A 63 -9.63 -0.90 -25.29
N LYS A 64 -9.17 -1.28 -26.48
CA LYS A 64 -7.93 -2.05 -26.67
C LYS A 64 -6.70 -1.27 -26.19
N GLU A 65 -6.62 0.02 -26.52
CA GLU A 65 -5.53 0.89 -26.06
C GLU A 65 -5.53 1.01 -24.53
N ARG A 66 -6.69 1.27 -23.91
CA ARG A 66 -6.80 1.41 -22.45
C ARG A 66 -6.51 0.10 -21.71
N MET A 67 -6.90 -1.05 -22.27
CA MET A 67 -6.56 -2.36 -21.71
C MET A 67 -5.05 -2.64 -21.72
N ALA A 68 -4.32 -2.19 -22.74
CA ALA A 68 -2.86 -2.30 -22.78
C ALA A 68 -2.21 -1.45 -21.67
N VAL A 69 -2.71 -0.23 -21.45
CA VAL A 69 -2.26 0.65 -20.35
C VAL A 69 -2.59 0.04 -18.99
N LEU A 70 -3.79 -0.52 -18.81
CA LEU A 70 -4.18 -1.18 -17.56
C LEU A 70 -3.26 -2.37 -17.25
N THR A 71 -2.92 -3.17 -18.27
CA THR A 71 -2.00 -4.31 -18.13
C THR A 71 -0.61 -3.87 -17.67
N SER A 72 -0.05 -2.80 -18.26
CA SER A 72 1.27 -2.30 -17.86
C SER A 72 1.26 -1.76 -16.42
N ARG A 73 0.17 -1.11 -16.00
CA ARG A 73 0.01 -0.65 -14.61
C ARG A 73 -0.16 -1.79 -13.63
N PHE A 74 -0.87 -2.87 -13.96
CA PHE A 74 -0.93 -4.06 -13.10
C PHE A 74 0.46 -4.65 -12.84
N ASN A 75 1.31 -4.73 -13.87
CA ASN A 75 2.69 -5.17 -13.72
C ASN A 75 3.49 -4.23 -12.81
N TYR A 76 3.22 -2.93 -12.88
CA TYR A 76 3.86 -1.95 -12.00
C TYR A 76 3.41 -2.10 -10.54
N ILE A 77 2.11 -2.27 -10.31
CA ILE A 77 1.54 -2.55 -8.99
C ILE A 77 2.15 -3.80 -8.37
N ASP A 78 2.28 -4.89 -9.13
CA ASP A 78 2.90 -6.13 -8.62
C ASP A 78 4.35 -5.91 -8.17
N ARG A 79 5.13 -5.12 -8.93
CA ARG A 79 6.50 -4.73 -8.53
C ARG A 79 6.51 -3.92 -7.24
N LEU A 80 5.62 -2.92 -7.12
CA LEU A 80 5.49 -2.11 -5.90
C LEU A 80 5.10 -2.97 -4.69
N GLU A 81 4.15 -3.90 -4.85
CA GLU A 81 3.74 -4.80 -3.78
C GLU A 81 4.87 -5.71 -3.31
N LYS A 82 5.67 -6.23 -4.25
CA LYS A 82 6.87 -7.02 -3.93
C LYS A 82 7.90 -6.20 -3.15
N GLN A 83 8.19 -4.97 -3.60
CA GLN A 83 9.13 -4.08 -2.92
C GLN A 83 8.65 -3.71 -1.51
N ILE A 84 7.36 -3.43 -1.32
CA ILE A 84 6.79 -3.13 0.01
C ILE A 84 6.91 -4.34 0.94
N LYS A 85 6.61 -5.55 0.44
CA LYS A 85 6.74 -6.79 1.22
C LYS A 85 8.19 -7.02 1.65
N GLU A 86 9.14 -6.81 0.75
CA GLU A 86 10.57 -6.92 1.02
C GLU A 86 11.02 -5.87 2.04
N GLN A 87 10.65 -4.61 1.86
CA GLN A 87 10.97 -3.53 2.79
C GLN A 87 10.43 -3.81 4.20
N ARG A 88 9.19 -4.32 4.30
CA ARG A 88 8.61 -4.74 5.58
C ARG A 88 9.40 -5.89 6.20
N ARG A 89 9.74 -6.92 5.42
CA ARG A 89 10.54 -8.06 5.90
C ARG A 89 11.89 -7.61 6.44
N ASN A 90 12.58 -6.71 5.72
CA ASN A 90 13.89 -6.21 6.12
C ASN A 90 13.80 -5.37 7.40
N LYS A 91 12.80 -4.48 7.52
CA LYS A 91 12.54 -3.74 8.78
C LYS A 91 12.25 -4.68 9.94
N PHE A 92 11.46 -5.73 9.74
CA PHE A 92 11.19 -6.73 10.79
C PHE A 92 12.45 -7.47 11.22
N PHE A 93 13.30 -7.86 10.27
CA PHE A 93 14.57 -8.53 10.57
C PHE A 93 15.49 -7.61 11.36
N GLU A 94 15.61 -6.34 10.96
CA GLU A 94 16.41 -5.34 11.66
C GLU A 94 15.95 -5.14 13.11
N ILE A 95 14.64 -4.99 13.34
CA ILE A 95 14.06 -4.87 14.69
C ILE A 95 14.34 -6.14 15.50
N ALA A 96 14.17 -7.33 14.92
CA ALA A 96 14.46 -8.59 15.59
C ALA A 96 15.93 -8.71 15.99
N SER A 97 16.86 -8.32 15.12
CA SER A 97 18.29 -8.28 15.43
C SER A 97 18.64 -7.28 16.53
N GLN A 98 18.03 -6.09 16.52
CA GLN A 98 18.23 -5.09 17.59
C GLN A 98 17.73 -5.60 18.95
N LEU A 99 16.59 -6.30 18.99
CA LEU A 99 16.04 -6.88 20.22
C LEU A 99 16.91 -8.03 20.76
N ASP A 100 17.46 -8.87 19.89
CA ASP A 100 18.40 -9.94 20.25
C ASP A 100 19.69 -9.36 20.87
N MET A 101 20.24 -8.30 20.27
CA MET A 101 21.41 -7.59 20.80
C MET A 101 21.16 -6.90 22.14
N GLN A 102 19.92 -6.51 22.45
CA GLN A 102 19.55 -5.88 23.73
C GLN A 102 19.31 -6.90 24.86
N GLY A 103 19.54 -8.20 24.64
CA GLY A 103 19.37 -9.24 25.67
C GLY A 103 17.91 -9.57 25.99
N ASN A 104 16.95 -8.93 25.30
CA ASN A 104 15.54 -9.33 25.33
C ASN A 104 15.36 -10.55 24.42
N SER A 105 15.78 -11.71 24.94
CA SER A 105 15.53 -13.04 24.39
C SER A 105 14.03 -13.38 24.45
N THR A 106 13.20 -12.59 23.81
CA THR A 106 11.91 -13.06 23.34
C THR A 106 12.21 -14.08 22.26
N LYS A 107 11.85 -15.35 22.49
CA LYS A 107 11.82 -16.42 21.48
C LYS A 107 11.26 -15.87 20.16
N VAL A 108 12.12 -15.38 19.29
CA VAL A 108 11.74 -14.99 17.93
C VAL A 108 11.39 -16.30 17.27
N VAL A 109 10.09 -16.55 17.09
CA VAL A 109 9.60 -17.72 16.38
C VAL A 109 10.22 -17.65 14.99
N LYS A 110 11.23 -18.51 14.75
CA LYS A 110 11.81 -18.74 13.42
C LYS A 110 10.67 -19.23 12.53
N VAL A 111 9.98 -18.30 11.88
CA VAL A 111 9.10 -18.63 10.76
C VAL A 111 10.05 -19.05 9.65
N ASN A 112 10.21 -20.36 9.49
CA ASN A 112 11.00 -20.99 8.43
C ASN A 112 10.52 -20.50 7.06
N ALA A 113 11.06 -19.37 6.59
CA ALA A 113 11.10 -19.07 5.18
C ALA A 113 12.26 -19.88 4.60
N LYS A 114 12.01 -21.16 4.27
CA LYS A 114 12.92 -21.91 3.41
C LYS A 114 13.02 -21.18 2.07
N PRO A 115 14.22 -20.85 1.58
CA PRO A 115 14.41 -20.44 0.20
C PRO A 115 14.26 -21.69 -0.69
N ASN A 116 13.36 -21.63 -1.66
CA ASN A 116 13.43 -22.45 -2.87
C ASN A 116 14.27 -21.71 -3.90
#